data_AF-A0A820I1M3-F1
#
_entry.id   AF-A0A820I1M3-F1
#
_cell.length_a   1.000
_cell.length_b   1.000
_cell.length_c   1.000
_cell.angle_alpha   90.00
_cell.angle_beta   90.00
_cell.angle_gamma   90.00
#
_symmetry.space_group_name_H-M   'P 1'
#
loop_
_entity.id
_entity.type
_entity.pdbx_description
1 polymer ?
#
loop_
_entity_poly.entity_id
_entity_poly.type
_entity_poly.pdbx_seq_one_letter_code
_entity_poly.pdbx_strand_id
1 'polypeptide(L)'
;SLRFQKISNDRNKDVKLIAPRRTFSPYSKQSTLHLRPSLWALLLPVTVSQQVSDICRSYVMQRLMWDVGLQTAFAGSYSIKKHVDHNEHELEKEFSWKIDKLVEYLTQWSSAETSFIKRVKQLFIDLYEYGYIELIDVHLIQLWLEELHLIGYTFPEIPLKYTLVVRTFAGHLYRMNKWYIPTVNMFVDRNTIDVLFVLDDESREDHILGDCLKKHNYSVKYEASPAFTKTKGNLYGYDRQQWSTFYMDYLSNSDYIGVIDADGMLYSFMHPFYSIFASN
;
A
#
# COMPACT_ATOMS: atom_id res chain seq x y z
N SER A 1 6.21 21.55 1.61
CA SER A 1 7.59 21.04 1.75
C SER A 1 7.54 19.53 1.85
N LEU A 2 8.33 18.82 1.04
CA LEU A 2 8.44 17.36 1.10
C LEU A 2 9.15 16.99 2.42
N ARG A 3 8.47 16.27 3.32
CA ARG A 3 9.06 15.82 4.59
C ARG A 3 9.37 14.33 4.52
N PHE A 4 10.63 14.00 4.33
CA PHE A 4 11.12 12.63 4.50
C PHE A 4 11.03 12.22 5.97
N GLN A 5 10.56 11.00 6.25
CA GLN A 5 10.50 10.48 7.61
C GLN A 5 11.82 9.78 7.95
N LYS A 6 12.54 10.30 8.95
CA LYS A 6 13.78 9.71 9.46
C LYS A 6 13.44 8.55 10.39
N ILE A 7 13.98 7.35 10.12
CA ILE A 7 13.65 6.13 10.88
C ILE A 7 14.69 5.79 11.97
N SER A 8 15.80 6.53 12.09
CA SER A 8 16.78 6.32 13.18
C SER A 8 17.40 7.62 13.70
N ASN A 9 17.65 7.67 15.01
CA ASN A 9 18.18 8.86 15.71
C ASN A 9 19.60 8.67 16.28
N ASP A 10 20.33 7.68 15.79
CA ASP A 10 21.70 7.42 16.22
C ASP A 10 22.70 8.11 15.30
N ARG A 11 23.61 8.90 15.87
CA ARG A 11 24.57 9.77 15.14
C ARG A 11 25.67 9.00 14.36
N ASN A 12 25.54 7.68 14.19
CA ASN A 12 26.58 6.85 13.58
C ASN A 12 26.08 5.60 12.80
N LYS A 13 24.80 5.51 12.40
CA LYS A 13 24.27 4.33 11.68
C LYS A 13 23.29 4.68 10.55
N ASP A 14 23.51 4.04 9.39
CA ASP A 14 22.63 3.89 8.23
C ASP A 14 21.25 4.54 8.37
N VAL A 15 21.16 5.81 7.95
CA VAL A 15 19.87 6.51 7.90
C VAL A 15 19.05 5.87 6.79
N LYS A 16 17.92 5.27 7.17
CA LYS A 16 16.89 4.81 6.24
C LYS A 16 15.81 5.89 6.13
N LEU A 17 15.55 6.34 4.91
CA LEU A 17 14.53 7.34 4.58
C LEU A 17 13.49 6.68 3.70
N ILE A 18 12.22 6.72 4.12
CA ILE A 18 11.12 6.33 3.26
C ILE A 18 10.67 7.56 2.47
N ALA A 19 10.55 7.43 1.15
CA ALA A 19 9.97 8.47 0.32
C ALA A 19 8.49 8.64 0.69
N PRO A 20 7.99 9.88 0.85
CA PRO A 20 6.58 10.10 1.11
C PRO A 20 5.70 9.46 0.04
N ARG A 21 4.48 9.04 0.42
CA ARG A 21 3.52 8.53 -0.56
C ARG A 21 3.27 9.58 -1.65
N ARG A 22 3.01 9.11 -2.87
CA ARG A 22 2.74 9.99 -4.02
C ARG A 22 3.87 10.97 -4.34
N THR A 23 5.10 10.54 -4.11
CA THR A 23 6.32 11.30 -4.45
C THR A 23 7.15 10.49 -5.44
N PHE A 24 7.75 11.18 -6.41
CA PHE A 24 8.72 10.60 -7.32
C PHE A 24 10.14 10.83 -6.82
N SER A 25 10.96 9.79 -6.84
CA SER A 25 12.39 9.91 -6.59
C SER A 25 13.16 8.91 -7.45
N PRO A 26 14.10 9.34 -8.30
CA PRO A 26 14.80 8.44 -9.21
C PRO A 26 15.70 7.48 -8.42
N TYR A 27 15.85 6.25 -8.90
CA TYR A 27 16.70 5.24 -8.28
C TYR A 27 17.37 4.34 -9.32
N SER A 28 18.63 3.98 -9.10
CA SER A 28 19.43 3.29 -10.13
C SER A 28 19.15 1.79 -10.17
N LYS A 29 19.21 1.16 -11.34
CA LYS A 29 19.16 -0.31 -11.46
C LYS A 29 20.33 -1.04 -10.77
N GLN A 30 21.47 -0.36 -10.57
CA GLN A 30 22.71 -0.97 -10.09
C GLN A 30 22.89 -0.88 -8.57
N SER A 31 22.02 -0.14 -7.88
CA SER A 31 22.11 0.10 -6.43
C SER A 31 20.73 0.10 -5.77
N THR A 32 19.83 -0.78 -6.24
CA THR A 32 18.47 -0.91 -5.72
C THR A 32 18.17 -2.37 -5.42
N LEU A 33 17.65 -2.62 -4.22
CA LEU A 33 17.09 -3.91 -3.85
C LEU A 33 15.59 -3.90 -4.15
N HIS A 34 15.14 -4.76 -5.06
CA HIS A 34 13.72 -5.02 -5.29
C HIS A 34 13.27 -6.17 -4.40
N LEU A 35 12.25 -5.94 -3.57
CA LEU A 35 11.60 -7.01 -2.83
C LEU A 35 10.72 -7.83 -3.78
N ARG A 36 10.42 -9.08 -3.40
CA ARG A 36 9.58 -9.97 -4.22
C ARG A 36 8.27 -9.29 -4.71
N PRO A 37 7.51 -8.52 -3.90
CA PRO A 37 6.30 -7.85 -4.38
C PRO A 37 6.51 -6.78 -5.47
N SER A 38 7.75 -6.36 -5.74
CA SER A 38 8.10 -5.35 -6.76
C SER A 38 8.94 -5.91 -7.92
N LEU A 39 8.95 -7.23 -8.11
CA LEU A 39 9.73 -7.87 -9.18
C LEU A 39 9.32 -7.39 -10.58
N TRP A 40 8.03 -7.11 -10.78
CA TRP A 40 7.49 -6.51 -12.01
C TRP A 40 8.15 -5.17 -12.37
N ALA A 41 8.70 -4.44 -11.40
CA ALA A 41 9.33 -3.13 -11.60
C ALA A 41 10.79 -3.17 -12.08
N LEU A 42 11.32 -4.35 -12.41
CA LEU A 42 12.70 -4.54 -12.86
C LEU A 42 12.93 -4.17 -14.34
N LEU A 43 11.89 -4.27 -15.18
CA LEU A 43 12.04 -4.04 -16.62
C LEU A 43 12.43 -2.60 -16.91
N LEU A 44 13.41 -2.42 -17.78
CA LEU A 44 13.90 -1.13 -18.26
C LEU A 44 13.41 -0.88 -19.68
N PRO A 45 12.84 0.30 -19.99
CA PRO A 45 12.59 0.72 -21.37
C PRO A 45 13.91 0.74 -22.16
N VAL A 46 13.93 0.17 -23.35
CA VAL A 46 15.14 0.03 -24.18
C VAL A 46 15.22 1.05 -25.30
N THR A 47 14.15 1.81 -25.56
CA THR A 47 14.11 2.77 -26.69
C THR A 47 14.58 4.16 -26.31
N VAL A 48 15.01 4.33 -25.06
CA VAL A 48 15.55 5.56 -24.52
C VAL A 48 17.01 5.36 -24.11
N SER A 49 17.76 6.45 -23.94
CA SER A 49 19.16 6.34 -23.51
C SER A 49 19.27 5.67 -22.13
N GLN A 50 20.43 5.09 -21.83
CA GLN A 50 20.60 4.33 -20.58
C GLN A 50 20.29 5.15 -19.32
N GLN A 51 20.70 6.43 -19.28
CA GLN A 51 20.42 7.32 -18.15
C GLN A 51 18.92 7.64 -18.06
N VAL A 52 18.27 7.84 -19.21
CA VAL A 52 16.83 8.08 -19.28
C VAL A 52 16.03 6.86 -18.85
N SER A 53 16.48 5.67 -19.24
CA SER A 53 15.82 4.41 -18.96
C SER A 53 15.66 4.17 -17.46
N ASP A 54 16.71 4.42 -16.69
CA ASP A 54 16.68 4.29 -15.22
C ASP A 54 15.68 5.27 -14.58
N ILE A 55 15.67 6.53 -15.00
CA ILE A 55 14.77 7.57 -14.47
C ILE A 55 13.32 7.30 -14.88
N CYS A 56 13.09 7.01 -16.16
CA CYS A 56 11.78 6.69 -16.71
C CYS A 56 11.16 5.50 -15.98
N ARG A 57 11.91 4.37 -15.90
CA ARG A 57 11.48 3.20 -15.12
C ARG A 57 11.19 3.59 -13.68
N SER A 58 12.07 4.33 -13.01
CA SER A 58 11.83 4.73 -11.62
C SER A 58 10.50 5.44 -11.43
N TYR A 59 10.15 6.39 -12.30
CA TYR A 59 8.92 7.16 -12.17
C TYR A 59 7.68 6.37 -12.56
N VAL A 60 7.72 5.68 -13.71
CA VAL A 60 6.62 4.83 -14.18
C VAL A 60 6.28 3.77 -13.14
N MET A 61 7.30 3.08 -12.60
CA MET A 61 7.10 2.06 -11.60
C MET A 61 6.64 2.64 -10.26
N GLN A 62 7.16 3.80 -9.83
CA GLN A 62 6.65 4.47 -8.63
C GLN A 62 5.19 4.86 -8.76
N ARG A 63 4.75 5.31 -9.94
CA ARG A 63 3.34 5.62 -10.15
C ARG A 63 2.48 4.38 -9.94
N LEU A 64 2.87 3.24 -10.52
CA LEU A 64 2.17 1.97 -10.35
C LEU A 64 2.25 1.44 -8.91
N MET A 65 3.38 1.63 -8.21
CA MET A 65 3.55 1.27 -6.80
C MET A 65 2.49 1.90 -5.90
N TRP A 66 2.01 3.12 -6.22
CA TRP A 66 0.98 3.79 -5.43
C TRP A 66 -0.36 3.07 -5.47
N ASP A 67 -0.67 2.38 -6.57
CA ASP A 67 -1.92 1.64 -6.71
C ASP A 67 -1.91 0.36 -5.84
N VAL A 68 -0.71 -0.13 -5.50
CA VAL A 68 -0.48 -1.41 -4.79
C VAL A 68 0.26 -1.22 -3.46
N GLY A 69 0.28 0.00 -2.93
CA GLY A 69 0.75 0.30 -1.56
C GLY A 69 2.26 0.16 -1.35
N LEU A 70 3.02 0.09 -2.44
CA LEU A 70 4.47 0.01 -2.38
C LEU A 70 5.10 1.41 -2.34
N GLN A 71 6.26 1.50 -1.71
CA GLN A 71 7.03 2.74 -1.57
C GLN A 71 8.52 2.47 -1.76
N THR A 72 9.24 3.49 -2.19
CA THR A 72 10.70 3.49 -2.26
C THR A 72 11.30 3.90 -0.91
N ALA A 73 12.34 3.19 -0.50
CA ALA A 73 13.12 3.51 0.69
C ALA A 73 14.60 3.64 0.30
N PHE A 74 15.23 4.69 0.80
CA PHE A 74 16.65 4.96 0.63
C PHE A 74 17.38 4.53 1.88
N ALA A 75 18.39 3.69 1.73
CA ALA A 75 19.34 3.34 2.77
C ALA A 75 20.73 3.83 2.37
N GLY A 76 21.64 3.98 3.34
CA GLY A 76 23.04 4.28 3.06
C GLY A 76 23.61 3.30 2.02
N SER A 77 24.26 3.84 0.98
CA SER A 77 24.90 3.03 -0.05
C SER A 77 26.23 2.47 0.49
N TYR A 78 26.43 1.16 0.37
CA TYR A 78 27.73 0.52 0.62
C TYR A 78 28.69 0.62 -0.57
N SER A 79 28.22 1.12 -1.71
CA SER A 79 28.98 1.16 -2.97
C SER A 79 29.38 2.59 -3.32
N ILE A 80 30.67 2.90 -3.20
CA ILE A 80 31.27 4.13 -3.71
C ILE A 80 31.64 3.87 -5.18
N LYS A 81 30.90 4.44 -6.13
CA LYS A 81 31.36 4.51 -7.52
C LYS A 81 32.19 5.79 -7.70
N LYS A 82 33.38 5.65 -8.26
CA LYS A 82 34.12 6.80 -8.80
C LYS A 82 33.31 7.37 -9.96
N HIS A 83 32.92 8.65 -9.86
CA HIS A 83 32.43 9.40 -11.00
C HIS A 83 33.52 9.38 -12.08
N VAL A 84 33.15 8.96 -13.29
CA VAL A 84 33.93 9.24 -14.50
C VAL A 84 33.19 10.36 -15.18
N ASP A 85 33.79 11.55 -15.22
CA ASP A 85 33.26 12.72 -15.89
C ASP A 85 33.09 12.42 -17.38
N HIS A 86 31.85 12.19 -17.80
CA HIS A 86 31.48 12.15 -19.20
C HIS A 86 30.46 13.24 -19.42
N ASN A 87 30.91 14.36 -20.00
CA ASN A 87 30.17 15.45 -20.63
C ASN A 87 28.68 15.56 -20.22
N GLU A 88 28.44 15.95 -18.97
CA GLU A 88 27.10 16.04 -18.38
C GLU A 88 26.23 17.16 -19.01
N HIS A 89 26.82 18.16 -19.66
CA HIS A 89 26.11 19.40 -19.99
C HIS A 89 25.23 19.41 -21.25
N GLU A 90 25.44 18.53 -22.24
CA GLU A 90 24.66 18.57 -23.50
C GLU A 90 23.45 17.63 -23.51
N LEU A 91 23.50 16.54 -22.75
CA LEU A 91 22.39 15.60 -22.57
C LEU A 91 21.28 16.13 -21.64
N GLU A 92 21.61 17.06 -20.73
CA GLU A 92 20.70 17.55 -19.69
C GLU A 92 19.51 18.38 -20.21
N LYS A 93 19.70 19.21 -21.26
CA LYS A 93 18.65 20.18 -21.67
C LYS A 93 17.49 19.56 -22.43
N GLU A 94 17.76 18.69 -23.40
CA GLU A 94 16.69 18.05 -24.18
C GLU A 94 15.96 16.97 -23.34
N PHE A 95 16.63 16.45 -22.31
CA PHE A 95 16.06 15.44 -21.44
C PHE A 95 15.22 16.02 -20.29
N SER A 96 15.63 17.15 -19.70
CA SER A 96 14.94 17.76 -18.56
C SER A 96 13.49 18.10 -18.87
N TRP A 97 13.18 18.69 -20.03
CA TRP A 97 11.80 19.08 -20.34
C TRP A 97 10.87 17.88 -20.55
N LYS A 98 11.39 16.77 -21.10
CA LYS A 98 10.62 15.53 -21.28
C LYS A 98 10.32 14.89 -19.93
N ILE A 99 11.25 14.93 -18.98
CA ILE A 99 11.05 14.42 -17.63
C ILE A 99 9.97 15.21 -16.89
N ASP A 100 10.00 16.55 -16.95
CA ASP A 100 9.02 17.37 -16.23
C ASP A 100 7.59 17.07 -16.70
N LYS A 101 7.40 16.98 -18.02
CA LYS A 101 6.12 16.58 -18.61
C LYS A 101 5.72 15.16 -18.25
N LEU A 102 6.67 14.23 -18.22
CA LEU A 102 6.39 12.84 -17.79
C LEU A 102 5.92 12.81 -16.34
N VAL A 103 6.58 13.54 -15.44
CA VAL A 103 6.21 13.61 -14.03
C VAL A 103 4.83 14.24 -13.86
N GLU A 104 4.54 15.32 -14.59
CA GLU A 104 3.21 15.95 -14.60
C GLU A 104 2.13 14.96 -15.07
N TYR A 105 2.38 14.29 -16.20
CA TYR A 105 1.50 13.27 -16.74
C TYR A 105 1.24 12.14 -15.74
N LEU A 106 2.30 11.53 -15.19
CA LEU A 106 2.19 10.43 -14.23
C LEU A 106 1.48 10.86 -12.93
N THR A 107 1.66 12.11 -12.50
CA THR A 107 0.96 12.66 -11.32
C THR A 107 -0.56 12.67 -11.52
N GLN A 108 -1.01 12.99 -12.73
CA GLN A 108 -2.43 13.07 -13.09
C GLN A 108 -2.99 11.73 -13.59
N TRP A 109 -2.12 10.81 -13.99
CA TRP A 109 -2.51 9.52 -14.55
C TRP A 109 -3.39 8.72 -13.59
N SER A 110 -4.44 8.12 -14.13
CA SER A 110 -5.31 7.18 -13.43
C SER A 110 -5.86 6.15 -14.41
N SER A 111 -6.35 5.02 -13.88
CA SER A 111 -6.93 3.96 -14.68
C SER A 111 -8.25 3.49 -14.07
N ALA A 112 -9.18 3.08 -14.93
CA ALA A 112 -10.43 2.42 -14.54
C ALA A 112 -10.29 0.90 -14.39
N GLU A 113 -9.14 0.33 -14.77
CA GLU A 113 -8.90 -1.10 -14.68
C GLU A 113 -8.81 -1.57 -13.23
N THR A 114 -9.41 -2.72 -12.92
CA THR A 114 -9.37 -3.35 -11.60
C THR A 114 -8.23 -4.34 -11.45
N SER A 115 -7.62 -4.77 -12.56
CA SER A 115 -6.46 -5.66 -12.56
C SER A 115 -5.16 -4.86 -12.61
N PHE A 116 -4.23 -5.15 -11.69
CA PHE A 116 -2.91 -4.54 -11.70
C PHE A 116 -2.18 -4.76 -13.03
N ILE A 117 -2.21 -5.97 -13.58
CA ILE A 117 -1.56 -6.30 -14.86
C ILE A 117 -2.11 -5.42 -15.99
N LYS A 118 -3.44 -5.24 -16.04
CA LYS A 118 -4.07 -4.39 -17.05
C LYS A 118 -3.68 -2.92 -16.90
N ARG A 119 -3.56 -2.41 -15.67
CA ARG A 119 -3.04 -1.06 -15.41
C ARG A 119 -1.61 -0.86 -15.87
N VAL A 120 -0.74 -1.85 -15.62
CA VAL A 120 0.65 -1.81 -16.12
C VAL A 120 0.66 -1.75 -17.64
N LYS A 121 -0.11 -2.62 -18.31
CA LYS A 121 -0.23 -2.63 -19.78
C LYS A 121 -0.77 -1.30 -20.31
N GLN A 122 -1.83 -0.77 -19.71
CA GLN A 122 -2.41 0.52 -20.09
C GLN A 122 -1.40 1.66 -19.97
N LEU A 123 -0.71 1.78 -18.83
CA LEU A 123 0.26 2.85 -18.65
C LEU A 123 1.36 2.81 -19.70
N PHE A 124 1.85 1.62 -20.09
CA PHE A 124 2.85 1.52 -21.16
C PHE A 124 2.29 1.88 -22.54
N ILE A 125 1.03 1.52 -22.84
CA ILE A 125 0.36 1.96 -24.06
C ILE A 125 0.27 3.49 -24.07
N ASP A 126 -0.17 4.10 -22.97
CA ASP A 126 -0.28 5.55 -22.91
C ASP A 126 1.11 6.21 -23.05
N LEU A 127 2.15 5.69 -22.39
CA LEU A 127 3.51 6.23 -22.52
C LEU A 127 4.01 6.22 -23.99
N TYR A 128 3.62 5.20 -24.76
CA TYR A 128 3.87 5.14 -26.20
C TYR A 128 3.04 6.18 -26.97
N GLU A 129 1.73 6.27 -26.71
CA GLU A 129 0.84 7.23 -27.39
C GLU A 129 1.25 8.69 -27.14
N TYR A 130 1.77 9.00 -25.96
CA TYR A 130 2.31 10.31 -25.60
C TYR A 130 3.77 10.53 -26.04
N GLY A 131 4.43 9.54 -26.65
CA GLY A 131 5.76 9.65 -27.23
C GLY A 131 6.91 9.66 -26.22
N TYR A 132 6.73 9.05 -25.05
CA TYR A 132 7.79 8.88 -24.03
C TYR A 132 8.66 7.64 -24.28
N ILE A 133 8.09 6.61 -24.90
CA ILE A 133 8.73 5.33 -25.25
C ILE A 133 8.24 4.88 -26.64
N GLU A 134 8.88 3.87 -27.24
CA GLU A 134 8.45 3.33 -28.54
C GLU A 134 7.68 2.01 -28.39
N LEU A 135 7.04 1.58 -29.47
CA LEU A 135 6.18 0.39 -29.51
C LEU A 135 6.86 -0.89 -28.99
N ILE A 136 8.18 -1.04 -29.19
CA ILE A 136 8.91 -2.21 -28.70
C ILE A 136 8.93 -2.30 -27.17
N ASP A 137 8.90 -1.17 -26.44
CA ASP A 137 8.82 -1.18 -24.97
C ASP A 137 7.45 -1.66 -24.49
N VAL A 138 6.39 -1.37 -25.24
CA VAL A 138 5.03 -1.89 -24.99
C VAL A 138 5.01 -3.41 -25.14
N HIS A 139 5.64 -3.95 -26.18
CA HIS A 139 5.74 -5.39 -26.35
C HIS A 139 6.61 -6.04 -25.26
N LEU A 140 7.72 -5.42 -24.88
CA LEU A 140 8.60 -5.93 -23.83
C LEU A 140 7.89 -6.03 -22.48
N ILE A 141 7.10 -5.03 -22.08
CA ILE A 141 6.37 -5.13 -20.81
C ILE A 141 5.29 -6.20 -20.86
N GLN A 142 4.63 -6.40 -22.00
CA GLN A 142 3.60 -7.44 -22.14
C GLN A 142 4.22 -8.82 -21.97
N LEU A 143 5.34 -9.09 -22.65
CA LEU A 143 6.12 -10.32 -22.51
C LEU A 143 6.65 -10.51 -21.08
N TRP A 144 7.19 -9.45 -20.46
CA TRP A 144 7.70 -9.52 -19.10
C TRP A 144 6.62 -9.92 -18.09
N LEU A 145 5.41 -9.35 -18.21
CA LEU A 145 4.28 -9.70 -17.35
C LEU A 145 3.83 -11.15 -17.57
N GLU A 146 3.87 -11.65 -18.80
CA GLU A 146 3.54 -13.03 -19.15
C GLU A 146 4.57 -14.01 -18.59
N GLU A 147 5.86 -13.73 -18.73
CA GLU A 147 6.94 -14.54 -18.13
C GLU A 147 6.81 -14.62 -16.60
N LEU A 148 6.56 -13.48 -15.94
CA LEU A 148 6.31 -13.47 -14.50
C LEU A 148 5.13 -14.36 -14.12
N HIS A 149 4.03 -14.29 -14.87
CA HIS A 149 2.88 -15.15 -14.64
C HIS A 149 3.25 -16.65 -14.78
N LEU A 150 4.01 -17.01 -15.83
CA LEU A 150 4.43 -18.38 -16.10
C LEU A 150 5.30 -18.98 -14.99
N ILE A 151 6.18 -18.17 -14.37
CA ILE A 151 7.03 -18.62 -13.25
C ILE A 151 6.29 -18.64 -11.89
N GLY A 152 4.98 -18.43 -11.88
CA GLY A 152 4.17 -18.44 -10.65
C GLY A 152 4.32 -17.18 -9.80
N TYR A 153 4.68 -16.04 -10.40
CA TYR A 153 4.68 -14.76 -9.70
C TYR A 153 3.25 -14.34 -9.32
N THR A 154 3.04 -14.04 -8.05
CA THR A 154 1.77 -13.47 -7.56
C THR A 154 1.81 -11.96 -7.72
N PHE A 155 1.04 -11.43 -8.67
CA PHE A 155 0.88 -9.99 -8.84
C PHE A 155 0.08 -9.38 -7.69
N PRO A 156 0.38 -8.13 -7.29
CA PRO A 156 -0.45 -7.43 -6.32
C PRO A 156 -1.88 -7.22 -6.81
N GLU A 157 -2.82 -7.15 -5.89
CA GLU A 157 -4.24 -6.90 -6.18
C GLU A 157 -4.58 -5.41 -6.07
N ILE A 158 -5.62 -4.99 -6.80
CA ILE A 158 -6.20 -3.65 -6.72
C ILE A 158 -7.72 -3.80 -6.54
N PRO A 159 -8.37 -3.00 -5.67
CA PRO A 159 -7.76 -2.06 -4.74
C PRO A 159 -6.96 -2.79 -3.65
N LEU A 160 -5.99 -2.07 -3.06
CA LEU A 160 -5.37 -2.49 -1.81
C LEU A 160 -6.45 -2.90 -0.80
N LYS A 161 -6.24 -4.05 -0.17
CA LYS A 161 -7.16 -4.55 0.85
C LYS A 161 -6.75 -3.98 2.19
N TYR A 162 -7.68 -3.29 2.84
CA TYR A 162 -7.52 -2.76 4.18
C TYR A 162 -8.45 -3.53 5.10
N THR A 163 -7.96 -3.96 6.27
CA THR A 163 -8.82 -4.49 7.33
C THR A 163 -8.62 -3.68 8.60
N LEU A 164 -9.73 -3.21 9.17
CA LEU A 164 -9.81 -2.70 10.52
C LEU A 164 -10.22 -3.84 11.45
N VAL A 165 -9.29 -4.30 12.27
CA VAL A 165 -9.52 -5.37 13.25
C VAL A 165 -9.99 -4.77 14.57
N VAL A 166 -11.11 -5.29 15.05
CA VAL A 166 -11.77 -4.87 16.29
C VAL A 166 -11.91 -6.10 17.18
N ARG A 167 -11.06 -6.21 18.19
CA ARG A 167 -11.28 -7.23 19.22
C ARG A 167 -12.36 -6.72 20.18
N THR A 168 -13.39 -7.52 20.40
CA THR A 168 -14.48 -7.17 21.31
C THR A 168 -15.08 -8.42 21.95
N PHE A 169 -16.07 -8.24 22.81
CA PHE A 169 -16.87 -9.32 23.40
C PHE A 169 -18.29 -8.82 23.66
N ALA A 170 -19.22 -9.71 23.97
CA ALA A 170 -20.64 -9.40 24.13
C ALA A 170 -20.94 -8.28 25.13
N GLY A 171 -20.13 -8.13 26.18
CA GLY A 171 -20.30 -7.07 27.18
C GLY A 171 -20.12 -5.65 26.62
N HIS A 172 -19.47 -5.50 25.46
CA HIS A 172 -19.30 -4.21 24.80
C HIS A 172 -20.47 -3.82 23.89
N LEU A 173 -21.49 -4.68 23.72
CA LEU A 173 -22.60 -4.46 22.78
C LEU A 173 -23.24 -3.08 22.91
N TYR A 174 -23.53 -2.62 24.13
CA TYR A 174 -24.12 -1.29 24.35
C TYR A 174 -23.22 -0.17 23.82
N ARG A 175 -21.92 -0.19 24.15
CA ARG A 175 -20.96 0.83 23.71
C ARG A 175 -20.75 0.79 22.20
N MET A 176 -20.63 -0.41 21.65
CA MET A 176 -20.46 -0.62 20.21
C MET A 176 -21.64 -0.05 19.43
N ASN A 177 -22.87 -0.37 19.83
CA ASN A 177 -24.06 0.10 19.14
C ASN A 177 -24.27 1.61 19.29
N LYS A 178 -23.89 2.18 20.45
CA LYS A 178 -24.04 3.60 20.72
C LYS A 178 -23.00 4.48 20.04
N TRP A 179 -21.75 4.01 19.91
CA TRP A 179 -20.62 4.86 19.52
C TRP A 179 -19.82 4.29 18.34
N TYR A 180 -19.37 3.04 18.44
CA TYR A 180 -18.45 2.47 17.47
C TYR A 180 -19.10 2.23 16.10
N ILE A 181 -20.18 1.46 16.05
CA ILE A 181 -20.88 1.11 14.80
C ILE A 181 -21.37 2.35 14.04
N PRO A 182 -21.98 3.36 14.70
CA PRO A 182 -22.35 4.60 14.02
C PRO A 182 -21.16 5.34 13.40
N THR A 183 -20.03 5.45 14.11
CA THR A 183 -18.84 6.17 13.60
C THR A 183 -18.17 5.40 12.46
N VAL A 184 -18.10 4.07 12.55
CA VAL A 184 -17.62 3.23 11.44
C VAL A 184 -18.49 3.41 10.20
N ASN A 185 -19.82 3.33 10.33
CA ASN A 185 -20.72 3.48 9.18
C ASN A 185 -20.68 4.88 8.56
N MET A 186 -20.29 5.90 9.33
CA MET A 186 -20.16 7.26 8.86
C MET A 186 -18.82 7.55 8.19
N PHE A 187 -17.71 7.01 8.70
CA PHE A 187 -16.36 7.42 8.30
C PHE A 187 -15.55 6.34 7.58
N VAL A 188 -16.00 5.10 7.58
CA VAL A 188 -15.31 3.98 6.92
C VAL A 188 -16.07 3.62 5.65
N ASP A 189 -15.43 3.77 4.51
CA ASP A 189 -15.94 3.21 3.26
C ASP A 189 -15.79 1.69 3.27
N ARG A 190 -16.88 1.00 3.60
CA ARG A 190 -16.92 -0.46 3.72
C ARG A 190 -16.76 -1.20 2.38
N ASN A 191 -16.66 -0.49 1.25
CA ASN A 191 -16.28 -1.08 -0.04
C ASN A 191 -14.75 -1.21 -0.20
N THR A 192 -13.98 -0.40 0.52
CA THR A 192 -12.51 -0.36 0.44
C THR A 192 -11.83 -0.86 1.72
N ILE A 193 -12.50 -0.75 2.86
CA ILE A 193 -12.00 -1.19 4.17
C ILE A 193 -12.94 -2.23 4.76
N ASP A 194 -12.45 -3.46 4.91
CA ASP A 194 -13.14 -4.51 5.66
C ASP A 194 -13.05 -4.22 7.17
N VAL A 195 -14.14 -4.44 7.89
CA VAL A 195 -14.17 -4.30 9.36
C VAL A 195 -14.39 -5.67 9.95
N LEU A 196 -13.32 -6.22 10.53
CA LEU A 196 -13.26 -7.57 11.07
C LEU A 196 -13.38 -7.53 12.60
N PHE A 197 -14.45 -8.12 13.11
CA PHE A 197 -14.60 -8.34 14.54
C PHE A 197 -13.99 -9.67 14.96
N VAL A 198 -13.19 -9.63 16.02
CA VAL A 198 -12.62 -10.82 16.66
C VAL A 198 -13.31 -11.00 18.01
N LEU A 199 -13.94 -12.16 18.17
CA LEU A 199 -14.78 -12.52 19.30
C LEU A 199 -14.26 -13.80 19.97
N ASP A 200 -14.67 -14.03 21.22
CA ASP A 200 -14.24 -15.19 21.98
C ASP A 200 -15.02 -16.44 21.55
N ASP A 201 -14.31 -17.48 21.08
CA ASP A 201 -14.95 -18.70 20.56
C ASP A 201 -15.70 -19.51 21.64
N GLU A 202 -15.28 -19.39 22.90
CA GLU A 202 -15.90 -20.10 24.02
C GLU A 202 -17.19 -19.45 24.54
N SER A 203 -17.47 -18.20 24.15
CA SER A 203 -18.58 -17.41 24.69
C SER A 203 -19.81 -17.53 23.80
N ARG A 204 -20.89 -18.13 24.34
CA ARG A 204 -22.16 -18.24 23.60
C ARG A 204 -22.74 -16.86 23.28
N GLU A 205 -22.59 -15.91 24.19
CA GLU A 205 -23.02 -14.53 24.02
C GLU A 205 -22.25 -13.85 22.88
N ASP A 206 -20.96 -14.17 22.73
CA ASP A 206 -20.13 -13.67 21.62
C ASP A 206 -20.56 -14.29 20.29
N HIS A 207 -20.94 -15.56 20.25
CA HIS A 207 -21.53 -16.16 19.05
C HIS A 207 -22.82 -15.44 18.62
N ILE A 208 -23.69 -15.08 19.57
CA ILE A 208 -24.91 -14.29 19.30
C ILE A 208 -24.56 -12.89 18.76
N LEU A 209 -23.58 -12.22 19.37
CA LEU A 209 -23.08 -10.93 18.88
C LEU A 209 -22.52 -11.06 17.45
N GLY A 210 -21.72 -12.07 17.20
CA GLY A 210 -21.13 -12.33 15.89
C GLY A 210 -22.18 -12.59 14.81
N ASP A 211 -23.24 -13.34 15.12
CA ASP A 211 -24.36 -13.54 14.21
C ASP A 211 -25.11 -12.23 13.91
N CYS A 212 -25.24 -11.35 14.91
CA CYS A 212 -25.81 -10.02 14.71
C CYS A 212 -24.93 -9.16 13.79
N LEU A 213 -23.61 -9.18 13.98
CA LEU A 213 -22.65 -8.44 13.17
C LEU A 213 -22.64 -8.94 11.72
N LYS A 214 -22.65 -10.26 11.50
CA LYS A 214 -22.74 -10.86 10.17
C LYS A 214 -24.01 -10.44 9.42
N LYS A 215 -25.15 -10.36 10.12
CA LYS A 215 -26.42 -9.86 9.52
C LYS A 215 -26.34 -8.41 9.04
N HIS A 216 -25.37 -7.63 9.53
CA HIS A 216 -25.11 -6.25 9.12
C HIS A 216 -23.89 -6.13 8.17
N ASN A 217 -23.50 -7.23 7.55
CA ASN A 217 -22.38 -7.34 6.60
C ASN A 217 -21.01 -6.97 7.20
N TYR A 218 -20.77 -7.31 8.47
CA TYR A 218 -19.44 -7.26 9.06
C TYR A 218 -18.76 -8.62 9.01
N SER A 219 -17.45 -8.61 8.81
CA SER A 219 -16.61 -9.80 8.92
C SER A 219 -16.44 -10.17 10.39
N VAL A 220 -16.50 -11.46 10.71
CA VAL A 220 -16.38 -11.97 12.09
C VAL A 220 -15.50 -13.20 12.11
N LYS A 221 -14.51 -13.21 13.01
CA LYS A 221 -13.70 -14.37 13.38
C LYS A 221 -13.87 -14.68 14.86
N TYR A 222 -13.87 -15.96 15.18
CA TYR A 222 -13.85 -16.43 16.56
C TYR A 222 -12.46 -16.94 16.88
N GLU A 223 -11.95 -16.56 18.05
CA GLU A 223 -10.62 -16.91 18.51
C GLU A 223 -10.73 -17.67 19.84
N ALA A 224 -10.17 -18.87 19.84
CA ALA A 224 -10.07 -19.69 21.05
C ALA A 224 -9.00 -19.12 21.99
N SER A 225 -9.20 -19.37 23.29
CA SER A 225 -8.31 -18.99 24.37
C SER A 225 -6.92 -19.57 24.12
N PRO A 226 -5.86 -18.77 24.31
CA PRO A 226 -4.52 -19.31 24.27
C PRO A 226 -4.37 -20.34 25.38
N ALA A 227 -3.89 -21.54 25.05
CA ALA A 227 -3.70 -22.65 26.01
C ALA A 227 -2.84 -22.29 27.24
N PHE A 228 -2.08 -21.19 27.18
CA PHE A 228 -1.20 -20.70 28.24
C PHE A 228 -1.81 -19.60 29.13
N THR A 229 -3.06 -19.18 28.90
CA THR A 229 -3.73 -18.17 29.75
C THR A 229 -4.10 -18.75 31.12
N LYS A 230 -3.17 -18.64 32.07
CA LYS A 230 -3.38 -18.99 33.49
C LYS A 230 -3.88 -17.82 34.34
N THR A 231 -3.99 -16.63 33.74
CA THR A 231 -4.45 -15.41 34.37
C THR A 231 -5.96 -15.44 34.58
N LYS A 232 -6.40 -15.14 35.80
CA LYS A 232 -7.81 -15.01 36.18
C LYS A 232 -8.10 -13.56 36.54
N GLY A 233 -9.37 -13.16 36.43
CA GLY A 233 -9.81 -11.80 36.76
C GLY A 233 -9.43 -10.79 35.67
N ASN A 234 -9.18 -9.54 36.07
CA ASN A 234 -9.06 -8.41 35.14
C ASN A 234 -7.93 -8.55 34.10
N LEU A 235 -6.91 -9.37 34.36
CA LEU A 235 -5.79 -9.60 33.44
C LEU A 235 -6.14 -10.53 32.28
N TYR A 236 -7.19 -11.34 32.41
CA TYR A 236 -7.60 -12.29 31.37
C TYR A 236 -7.98 -11.58 30.05
N GLY A 237 -8.67 -10.44 30.14
CA GLY A 237 -9.03 -9.63 28.97
C GLY A 237 -7.80 -9.03 28.29
N TYR A 238 -6.81 -8.56 29.06
CA TYR A 238 -5.57 -8.00 28.52
C TYR A 238 -4.73 -9.05 27.80
N ASP A 239 -4.59 -10.25 28.35
CA ASP A 239 -3.84 -11.33 27.71
C ASP A 239 -4.48 -11.75 26.38
N ARG A 240 -5.81 -11.78 26.34
CA ARG A 240 -6.57 -12.02 25.10
C ARG A 240 -6.36 -10.92 24.06
N GLN A 241 -6.40 -9.66 24.48
CA GLN A 241 -6.14 -8.53 23.58
C GLN A 241 -4.72 -8.58 23.00
N GLN A 242 -3.73 -8.89 23.83
CA GLN A 242 -2.34 -9.08 23.38
C GLN A 242 -2.23 -10.25 22.41
N TRP A 243 -2.89 -11.37 22.71
CA TRP A 243 -2.85 -12.56 21.86
C TRP A 243 -3.35 -12.28 20.44
N SER A 244 -4.53 -11.68 20.26
CA SER A 244 -4.98 -11.30 18.91
C SER A 244 -4.00 -10.36 18.22
N THR A 245 -3.39 -9.43 18.95
CA THR A 245 -2.44 -8.47 18.38
C THR A 245 -1.18 -9.16 17.85
N PHE A 246 -0.75 -10.27 18.46
CA PHE A 246 0.40 -11.05 17.98
C PHE A 246 0.14 -11.82 16.68
N TYR A 247 -1.11 -12.22 16.41
CA TYR A 247 -1.47 -13.08 15.26
C TYR A 247 -2.37 -12.35 14.25
N MET A 248 -2.19 -11.05 14.09
CA MET A 248 -2.99 -10.23 13.17
C MET A 248 -2.89 -10.69 11.71
N ASP A 249 -1.72 -11.21 11.31
CA ASP A 249 -1.47 -11.78 10.00
C ASP A 249 -2.26 -13.08 9.73
N TYR A 250 -2.67 -13.80 10.78
CA TYR A 250 -3.62 -14.92 10.66
C TYR A 250 -5.08 -14.44 10.55
N LEU A 251 -5.38 -13.25 11.07
CA LEU A 251 -6.73 -12.70 11.09
C LEU A 251 -7.16 -12.12 9.75
N SER A 252 -6.25 -11.56 8.95
CA SER A 252 -6.57 -11.04 7.62
C SER A 252 -5.41 -11.20 6.63
N ASN A 253 -5.77 -11.46 5.37
CA ASN A 253 -4.82 -11.44 4.24
C ASN A 253 -4.72 -10.05 3.59
N SER A 254 -5.22 -9.00 4.24
CA SER A 254 -5.17 -7.62 3.76
C SER A 254 -3.75 -7.06 3.74
N ASP A 255 -3.47 -6.17 2.80
CA ASP A 255 -2.17 -5.49 2.65
C ASP A 255 -1.86 -4.56 3.84
N TYR A 256 -2.91 -4.01 4.46
CA TYR A 256 -2.82 -3.18 5.65
C TYR A 256 -3.83 -3.60 6.70
N ILE A 257 -3.37 -3.73 7.93
CA ILE A 257 -4.19 -4.06 9.10
C ILE A 257 -4.09 -2.91 10.09
N GLY A 258 -5.23 -2.29 10.38
CA GLY A 258 -5.40 -1.33 11.47
C GLY A 258 -6.05 -2.01 12.67
N VAL A 259 -5.62 -1.67 13.88
CA VAL A 259 -6.24 -2.16 15.12
C VAL A 259 -6.95 -1.01 15.80
N ILE A 260 -8.19 -1.23 16.20
CA ILE A 260 -8.96 -0.25 16.96
C ILE A 260 -9.69 -0.94 18.12
N ASP A 261 -9.77 -0.24 19.24
CA ASP A 261 -10.56 -0.70 20.36
C ASP A 261 -12.06 -0.59 20.05
N ALA A 262 -12.86 -1.49 20.61
CA ALA A 262 -14.30 -1.54 20.40
C ALA A 262 -15.05 -0.37 21.05
N ASP A 263 -14.40 0.36 21.97
CA ASP A 263 -14.88 1.63 22.53
C ASP A 263 -14.19 2.85 21.91
N GLY A 264 -13.36 2.64 20.88
CA GLY A 264 -12.77 3.70 20.07
C GLY A 264 -13.84 4.49 19.30
N MET A 265 -13.49 5.73 18.95
CA MET A 265 -14.29 6.54 18.03
C MET A 265 -13.43 6.93 16.85
N LEU A 266 -13.94 6.67 15.65
CA LEU A 266 -13.34 7.18 14.43
C LEU A 266 -13.88 8.59 14.18
N TYR A 267 -12.96 9.52 13.96
CA TYR A 267 -13.27 10.85 13.46
C TYR A 267 -12.35 11.14 12.28
N SER A 268 -12.91 11.70 11.22
CA SER A 268 -12.14 12.19 10.08
C SER A 268 -12.27 13.71 10.04
N PHE A 269 -11.16 14.42 9.90
CA PHE A 269 -11.21 15.82 9.49
C PHE A 269 -11.63 15.80 8.02
N MET A 270 -12.88 16.17 7.73
CA MET A 270 -13.25 16.50 6.36
C MET A 270 -12.39 17.70 5.94
N HIS A 271 -11.37 17.46 5.13
CA HIS A 271 -10.71 18.54 4.42
C HIS A 271 -11.75 19.11 3.45
N PRO A 272 -12.07 20.42 3.50
CA PRO A 272 -13.16 21.01 2.71
C PRO A 272 -12.76 21.19 1.24
N PHE A 273 -12.39 20.11 0.55
CA PHE A 273 -12.05 20.12 -0.87
C PHE A 273 -12.86 19.14 -1.73
N TYR A 274 -13.86 18.46 -1.17
CA TYR A 274 -14.91 17.83 -1.97
C TYR A 274 -16.21 18.57 -1.73
N SER A 275 -16.46 19.57 -2.57
CA SER A 275 -17.80 20.13 -2.75
C SER A 275 -18.72 19.00 -3.21
N ILE A 276 -19.60 18.56 -2.32
CA ILE A 276 -20.73 17.67 -2.61
C ILE A 276 -21.77 18.38 -3.53
N PHE A 277 -21.53 19.62 -3.92
CA PHE A 277 -22.28 20.35 -4.95
C PHE A 277 -21.42 20.56 -6.20
N ALA A 278 -21.35 19.54 -7.05
CA ALA A 278 -20.96 19.68 -8.44
C ALA A 278 -21.65 18.61 -9.30
N SER A 279 -22.99 18.69 -9.37
CA SER A 279 -23.79 18.32 -10.55
C SER A 279 -25.28 18.49 -10.23
N ASN A 280 -25.82 19.65 -10.62
CA ASN A 280 -27.03 19.79 -11.42
C ASN A 280 -26.86 21.05 -12.27
#